data_AF-A0A349DAZ3-F1
#
_entry.id   AF-A0A349DAZ3-F1
#
_cell.length_a   1.000
_cell.length_b   1.000
_cell.length_c   1.000
_cell.angle_alpha   90.00
_cell.angle_beta   90.00
_cell.angle_gamma   90.00
#
_symmetry.space_group_name_H-M   'P 1'
#
loop_
_entity.id
_entity.type
_entity.pdbx_description
1 polymer ?
#
loop_
_entity_poly.entity_id
_entity_poly.type
_entity_poly.pdbx_seq_one_letter_code
_entity_poly.pdbx_strand_id
1 'polypeptide(L)' 'WNYHGRYSHKKIATLSGLGGIGKSCLFLHKEYGPRVRLGTLFTDCPFDFEPTEYFSPCIDCDL' A
#
# COMPACT_ATOMS: atom_id res chain seq x y z
N TRP A 1 -25.36 3.75 8.08
CA TRP A 1 -24.36 4.27 7.13
C TRP A 1 -23.50 3.12 6.64
N ASN A 2 -23.68 2.72 5.39
CA ASN A 2 -22.95 1.62 4.76
C ASN A 2 -21.69 2.18 4.11
N TYR A 3 -20.61 2.34 4.89
CA TYR A 3 -19.31 2.73 4.34
C TYR A 3 -18.68 1.52 3.64
N HIS A 4 -19.10 1.25 2.41
CA HIS A 4 -18.44 0.26 1.58
C HIS A 4 -17.07 0.82 1.19
N GLY A 5 -16.00 0.19 1.68
CA GLY A 5 -14.66 0.43 1.16
C GLY A 5 -14.63 0.05 -0.32
N ARG A 6 -14.84 1.02 -1.21
CA ARG A 6 -14.94 0.81 -2.68
C ARG A 6 -13.70 0.15 -3.26
N TYR A 7 -12.56 0.32 -2.60
CA TYR A 7 -11.30 -0.25 -3.01
C TYR A 7 -10.42 -0.54 -1.79
N SER A 8 -9.54 -1.53 -1.89
CA SER A 8 -8.61 -1.87 -0.82
C SER A 8 -7.53 -0.80 -0.67
N HIS A 9 -7.49 -0.14 0.48
CA HIS A 9 -6.42 0.81 0.82
C HIS A 9 -5.02 0.18 0.74
N LYS A 10 -4.89 -1.10 1.10
CA LYS A 10 -3.62 -1.82 1.00
C LYS A 10 -3.14 -1.95 -0.45
N LYS A 11 -4.07 -2.21 -1.38
CA LYS A 11 -3.76 -2.33 -2.81
C LYS A 11 -3.29 -1.01 -3.41
N ILE A 12 -3.96 0.11 -3.09
CA ILE A 12 -3.54 1.44 -3.56
C ILE A 12 -2.21 1.84 -2.95
N ALA A 13 -1.98 1.56 -1.66
CA ALA A 13 -0.70 1.83 -1.03
C ALA A 13 0.46 1.06 -1.70
N THR A 14 0.23 -0.17 -2.14
CA THR A 14 1.22 -0.92 -2.93
C THR A 14 1.42 -0.35 -4.34
N LEU A 15 0.33 -0.02 -5.04
CA LEU A 15 0.40 0.55 -6.40
C LEU A 15 1.04 1.95 -6.45
N SER A 16 0.92 2.72 -5.36
CA SER A 16 1.58 4.03 -5.19
C SER A 16 3.02 3.92 -4.72
N GLY A 17 3.58 2.70 -4.64
CA GLY A 17 4.99 2.49 -4.31
C GLY A 17 5.36 2.74 -2.85
N LEU A 18 4.39 2.91 -1.94
CA LEU A 18 4.64 3.18 -0.52
C LEU A 18 5.19 1.95 0.24
N GLY A 19 4.90 0.74 -0.25
CA GLY A 19 5.14 -0.48 0.50
C GLY A 19 4.68 -1.76 -0.21
N GLY A 20 4.83 -2.89 0.47
CA GLY A 20 4.39 -4.20 -0.02
C GLY A 20 3.52 -4.93 1.01
N ILE A 21 2.95 -6.06 0.60
CA ILE A 21 2.17 -6.93 1.50
C ILE A 21 3.10 -7.97 2.10
N GLY A 22 3.21 -8.00 3.42
CA GLY A 22 4.01 -9.00 4.12
C GLY A 22 3.30 -10.35 4.26
N LYS A 23 4.03 -11.37 4.71
CA LYS A 23 3.48 -12.71 5.04
C LYS A 23 2.34 -12.66 6.07
N SER A 24 2.32 -11.64 6.93
CA SER A 24 1.24 -11.38 7.90
C SER A 24 -0.05 -10.82 7.27
N CYS A 25 -0.13 -10.69 5.95
CA CYS A 25 -1.22 -10.02 5.22
C CYS A 25 -1.41 -8.53 5.60
N LEU A 26 -0.45 -7.93 6.32
CA LEU A 26 -0.41 -6.50 6.60
C LEU A 26 0.39 -5.76 5.51
N PHE A 27 0.05 -4.49 5.33
CA PHE A 27 0.85 -3.59 4.52
C PHE A 27 2.09 -3.17 5.32
N LEU A 28 3.26 -3.21 4.69
CA LEU A 28 4.53 -2.80 5.26
C LEU A 28 5.08 -1.62 4.46
N HIS A 29 5.09 -0.43 5.08
CA HIS A 29 5.69 0.77 4.50
C HIS A 29 7.21 0.58 4.38
N LYS A 30 7.82 1.06 3.30
CA LYS A 30 9.27 0.95 3.05
C LYS A 30 10.12 1.49 4.20
N GLU A 31 9.67 2.57 4.83
CA GLU A 31 10.41 3.26 5.91
C GLU A 31 9.80 3.03 7.32
N TYR A 32 8.48 2.89 7.42
CA TYR A 32 7.77 2.95 8.72
C TYR A 32 7.21 1.59 9.16
N GLY A 33 7.38 0.55 8.34
CA GLY A 33 6.89 -0.79 8.61
C GLY A 33 5.35 -0.85 8.73
N PRO A 34 4.79 -1.71 9.59
CA PRO A 34 3.35 -1.97 9.66
C PRO A 34 2.53 -0.91 10.41
N ARG A 35 3.15 -0.03 11.20
CA ARG A 35 2.47 0.90 12.13
C ARG A 35 2.05 2.19 11.43
N VAL A 36 1.31 2.06 10.32
CA VAL A 36 0.80 3.18 9.53
C VAL A 36 -0.72 3.08 9.36
N ARG A 37 -1.38 4.24 9.25
CA ARG A 37 -2.80 4.31 8.89
C ARG A 37 -2.91 4.70 7.43
N LEU A 38 -3.62 3.90 6.64
CA LEU A 38 -3.79 4.15 5.21
C LEU A 38 -5.02 5.03 4.96
N GLY A 39 -4.86 5.99 4.05
CA GLY A 39 -5.93 6.78 3.46
C GLY A 39 -5.83 6.72 1.95
N THR A 40 -6.96 6.91 1.26
CA THR A 40 -7.00 6.97 -0.19
C THR A 40 -7.90 8.11 -0.61
N LEU A 41 -7.42 8.92 -1.56
CA LEU A 41 -8.18 9.96 -2.21
C LEU A 41 -8.26 9.63 -3.71
N PHE A 42 -9.48 9.49 -4.23
CA PHE A 42 -9.70 9.48 -5.67
C PHE A 42 -9.85 10.92 -6.13
N THR A 43 -9.08 11.31 -7.14
CA THR A 43 -9.11 12.66 -7.69
C THR A 43 -8.85 12.62 -9.19
N ASP A 44 -9.42 13.58 -9.89
CA ASP A 44 -9.19 13.95 -11.28
C ASP A 44 -8.10 15.04 -11.43
N CYS A 45 -7.52 15.49 -10.31
CA CYS A 45 -6.43 16.45 -10.32
C CYS A 45 -5.22 15.88 -11.09
N PRO A 46 -4.69 16.62 -12.09
CA PRO A 46 -3.50 16.16 -12.82
C PRO A 46 -2.29 16.12 -11.89
N PHE A 47 -1.53 15.02 -11.93
CA PHE A 47 -0.28 14.89 -11.21
C PHE A 47 0.71 14.03 -11.99
N ASP A 48 2.00 14.35 -11.88
CA ASP A 48 3.08 13.55 -12.43
C ASP A 48 3.33 12.35 -11.51
N PHE A 49 3.43 11.16 -12.10
CA PHE A 49 3.73 9.95 -11.35
C PHE A 49 4.85 9.16 -12.00
N GLU A 50 5.70 8.58 -11.15
CA GLU A 50 6.73 7.65 -11.57
C GLU A 50 6.27 6.22 -11.26
N PRO A 51 6.33 5.28 -12.24
CA PRO A 51 6.05 3.89 -11.98
C PRO A 51 7.00 3.35 -10.91
N THR A 52 6.45 2.77 -9.86
CA THR A 52 7.26 2.11 -8.84
C THR A 52 7.17 0.60 -9.02
N GLU A 53 8.32 -0.07 -9.11
CA GLU A 53 8.34 -1.52 -9.11
C GLU A 53 7.81 -2.07 -7.79
N TYR A 54 7.07 -3.18 -7.89
CA TYR A 54 6.63 -3.92 -6.73
C TYR A 54 7.82 -4.56 -6.04
N PHE A 55 7.90 -4.42 -4.71
CA PHE A 55 8.85 -5.16 -3.89
C PHE A 55 8.10 -6.05 -2.89
N SER A 56 8.62 -7.26 -2.67
CA SER A 56 8.12 -8.13 -1.61
C SER A 56 8.91 -7.83 -0.32
N PRO A 57 8.26 -7.39 0.77
CA PRO A 57 8.96 -6.98 1.99
C PRO A 57 9.47 -8.17 2.84
N CYS A 58 9.14 -9.41 2.46
CA CYS A 58 9.45 -10.61 3.25
C CYS A 58 10.22 -11.67 2.44
N ILE A 59 11.07 -11.27 1.48
CA ILE A 59 11.78 -12.19 0.56
C ILE A 59 12.58 -13.26 1.33
N ASP A 60 13.43 -12.85 2.27
CA ASP A 60 14.30 -13.75 3.04
C ASP A 60 13.72 -14.10 4.41
N CYS A 61 12.42 -13.90 4.62
CA CYS A 61 11.76 -14.22 5.88
C CYS A 61 11.41 -15.71 5.90
N ASP A 62 11.73 -16.42 6.97
CA ASP A 62 11.53 -17.87 7.15
C ASP A 62 10.35 -18.23 8.07
N LEU A 63 9.57 -17.23 8.51
CA LEU A 63 8.28 -17.43 9.19
C LEU A 63 7.30 -18.28 8.35
#